data_AF-A0A2D0AGA4-F1
#
_entry.id   AF-A0A2D0AGA4-F1
#
_cell.length_a   1.000
_cell.length_b   1.000
_cell.length_c   1.000
_cell.angle_alpha   90.00
_cell.angle_beta   90.00
_cell.angle_gamma   90.00
#
_symmetry.space_group_name_H-M   'P 1'
#
loop_
_entity.id
_entity.type
_entity.pdbx_description
1 polymer ?
#
loop_
_entity_poly.entity_id
_entity_poly.type
_entity_poly.pdbx_seq_one_letter_code
_entity_poly.pdbx_strand_id
1 'polypeptide(L)'
;MQLDSSTFPMVKIVFDAPSDAPPQNTFVAFEALLQREESFVLLHEKAVDESAYEHSHEERKQVSIWMKKNKVALRAFVKAMIQVEPSAAKRLALKPFTVMFGKAWGYPLLVVESRDRAWALARDVLDTRVSDVAHY
;
A
#
# COMPACT_ATOMS: atom_id res chain seq x y z
N MET A 1 -11.79 -2.18 -4.80
CA MET A 1 -10.31 -2.25 -4.72
C MET A 1 -9.85 -3.67 -5.06
N GLN A 2 -8.96 -3.81 -6.04
CA GLN A 2 -8.32 -5.07 -6.44
C GLN A 2 -6.80 -4.99 -6.29
N LEU A 3 -6.16 -6.14 -6.08
CA LEU A 3 -4.70 -6.29 -6.04
C LEU A 3 -4.25 -7.07 -7.27
N ASP A 4 -3.51 -6.41 -8.15
CA ASP A 4 -2.89 -7.03 -9.32
C ASP A 4 -1.45 -7.38 -9.00
N SER A 5 -1.18 -8.68 -8.88
CA SER A 5 0.13 -9.26 -8.58
C SER A 5 0.84 -9.84 -9.80
N SER A 6 0.36 -9.56 -11.03
CA SER A 6 0.98 -10.03 -12.29
C SER A 6 2.45 -9.62 -12.46
N THR A 7 2.86 -8.54 -11.79
CA THR A 7 4.22 -7.99 -11.81
C THR A 7 4.97 -8.15 -10.48
N PHE A 8 4.60 -9.15 -9.67
CA PHE A 8 5.25 -9.42 -8.39
C PHE A 8 6.78 -9.44 -8.53
N PRO A 9 7.56 -8.84 -7.62
CA PRO A 9 7.20 -8.31 -6.28
C PRO A 9 6.57 -6.90 -6.26
N MET A 10 6.19 -6.34 -7.40
CA MET A 10 5.41 -5.10 -7.46
C MET A 10 3.91 -5.43 -7.62
N VAL A 11 3.13 -5.10 -6.59
CA VAL A 11 1.68 -5.35 -6.54
C VAL A 11 0.93 -4.04 -6.74
N LYS A 12 0.11 -3.96 -7.77
CA LYS A 12 -0.68 -2.75 -8.09
C LYS A 12 -2.02 -2.77 -7.35
N ILE A 13 -2.40 -1.65 -6.76
CA ILE A 13 -3.72 -1.41 -6.19
C ILE A 13 -4.58 -0.71 -7.24
N VAL A 14 -5.71 -1.32 -7.60
CA VAL A 14 -6.64 -0.81 -8.61
C VAL A 14 -8.00 -0.55 -7.95
N PHE A 15 -8.42 0.71 -7.87
CA PHE A 15 -9.72 1.07 -7.30
C PHE A 15 -10.88 0.95 -8.31
N ASP A 16 -10.63 1.27 -9.58
CA ASP A 16 -11.61 1.25 -10.69
C ASP A 16 -11.60 -0.08 -11.47
N ALA A 17 -11.75 -1.20 -10.76
CA ALA A 17 -11.94 -2.47 -11.45
C ALA A 17 -13.26 -2.45 -12.25
N PRO A 18 -13.29 -2.92 -13.51
CA PRO A 18 -14.52 -2.97 -14.28
C PRO A 18 -15.60 -3.75 -13.53
N SER A 19 -16.84 -3.23 -13.55
CA SER A 19 -18.00 -3.70 -12.79
C SER A 19 -18.37 -5.18 -12.99
N ASP A 20 -17.82 -5.83 -14.03
CA ASP A 20 -18.05 -7.23 -14.35
C ASP A 20 -17.10 -8.20 -13.63
N ALA A 21 -16.08 -7.72 -12.93
CA ALA A 21 -15.26 -8.58 -12.11
C ALA A 21 -16.00 -8.91 -10.80
N PRO A 22 -16.13 -10.19 -10.41
CA PRO A 22 -16.74 -10.53 -9.13
C PRO A 22 -15.99 -9.80 -8.01
N PRO A 23 -16.71 -9.28 -6.99
CA PRO A 23 -16.09 -8.56 -5.90
C PRO A 23 -15.08 -9.48 -5.20
N GLN A 24 -13.80 -9.29 -5.50
CA GLN A 24 -12.74 -9.97 -4.79
C GLN A 24 -12.68 -9.41 -3.37
N ASN A 25 -12.75 -10.28 -2.38
CA ASN A 25 -12.45 -9.89 -1.02
C ASN A 25 -10.98 -9.49 -0.96
N THR A 26 -10.71 -8.19 -0.90
CA THR A 26 -9.35 -7.67 -0.96
C THR A 26 -8.47 -8.21 0.16
N PHE A 27 -9.04 -8.52 1.34
CA PHE A 27 -8.31 -9.13 2.44
C PHE A 27 -7.82 -10.55 2.11
N VAL A 28 -8.63 -11.37 1.43
CA VAL A 28 -8.22 -12.72 1.02
C VAL A 28 -7.08 -12.65 0.00
N ALA A 29 -7.18 -11.74 -0.97
CA ALA A 29 -6.11 -11.52 -1.95
C ALA A 29 -4.82 -11.04 -1.26
N PHE A 30 -4.93 -10.16 -0.26
CA PHE A 30 -3.80 -9.67 0.50
C PHE A 30 -3.18 -10.74 1.41
N GLU A 31 -4.01 -11.56 2.06
CA GLU A 31 -3.55 -12.71 2.86
C GLU A 31 -2.81 -13.73 1.97
N ALA A 32 -3.29 -13.99 0.76
CA ALA A 32 -2.60 -14.86 -0.20
C ALA A 32 -1.21 -14.31 -0.60
N LEU A 33 -1.04 -12.99 -0.68
CA LEU A 33 0.27 -12.38 -0.90
C LEU A 33 1.20 -12.56 0.31
N LEU A 34 0.67 -12.38 1.53
CA LEU A 34 1.43 -12.57 2.76
C LEU A 34 1.88 -14.02 2.96
N GLN A 35 1.06 -14.99 2.56
CA GLN A 35 1.36 -16.43 2.63
C GLN A 35 2.53 -16.85 1.74
N ARG A 36 2.96 -16.01 0.79
CA ARG A 36 4.15 -16.28 -0.03
C ARG A 36 5.44 -16.13 0.76
N GLU A 37 5.41 -15.42 1.89
CA GLU A 37 6.59 -15.11 2.72
C GLU A 37 7.73 -14.42 1.95
N GLU A 38 7.39 -13.76 0.85
CA GLU A 38 8.29 -13.01 0.00
C GLU A 38 8.07 -11.50 0.19
N SER A 39 9.13 -10.73 0.13
CA SER A 39 9.02 -9.27 0.26
C SER A 39 8.43 -8.63 -1.00
N PHE A 40 7.49 -7.70 -0.82
CA PHE A 40 6.84 -7.00 -1.93
C PHE A 40 6.51 -5.54 -1.60
N VAL A 41 6.18 -4.78 -2.64
CA VAL A 41 5.77 -3.37 -2.57
C VAL A 41 4.38 -3.20 -3.17
N LEU A 42 3.58 -2.34 -2.55
CA LEU A 42 2.28 -1.94 -3.06
C LEU A 42 2.39 -0.63 -3.84
N LEU A 43 1.83 -0.58 -5.03
CA LEU A 43 1.82 0.58 -5.90
C LEU A 43 0.40 1.07 -6.12
N HIS A 44 0.16 2.34 -5.83
CA HIS A 44 -1.05 3.04 -6.24
C HIS A 44 -0.68 4.16 -7.21
N GLU A 45 -0.88 3.90 -8.50
CA GLU A 45 -0.38 4.74 -9.60
C GLU A 45 -1.31 5.92 -9.95
N LYS A 46 -2.55 5.91 -9.47
CA LYS A 46 -3.49 7.01 -9.69
C LYS A 46 -3.25 8.10 -8.66
N ALA A 47 -3.41 9.36 -9.09
CA ALA A 47 -3.39 10.51 -8.20
C ALA A 47 -4.43 10.34 -7.09
N VAL A 48 -4.20 10.97 -5.93
CA VAL A 48 -5.13 10.90 -4.82
C VAL A 48 -6.40 11.67 -5.20
N ASP A 49 -7.49 10.94 -5.42
CA ASP A 49 -8.80 11.54 -5.58
C ASP A 49 -9.34 11.95 -4.20
N GLU A 50 -9.81 13.19 -4.10
CA GLU A 50 -10.42 13.72 -2.87
C GLU A 50 -11.73 12.99 -2.52
N SER A 51 -12.38 12.37 -3.51
CA SER A 51 -13.59 11.55 -3.33
C SER A 51 -13.32 10.13 -2.82
N ALA A 52 -12.06 9.69 -2.73
CA ALA A 52 -11.70 8.32 -2.34
C ALA A 52 -11.82 8.01 -0.83
N TYR A 53 -12.36 8.93 -0.02
CA TYR A 53 -12.23 8.87 1.45
C TYR A 53 -13.52 8.89 2.28
N GLU A 54 -14.59 8.25 1.80
CA GLU A 54 -15.69 7.83 2.68
C GLU A 54 -15.71 6.30 2.86
N HIS A 55 -14.66 5.77 3.49
CA HIS A 55 -14.77 4.44 4.09
C HIS A 55 -15.75 4.50 5.26
N SER A 56 -16.83 3.69 5.19
CA SER A 56 -17.83 3.62 6.25
C SER A 56 -17.16 3.23 7.59
N HIS A 57 -17.76 3.63 8.71
CA HIS A 57 -17.27 3.27 10.04
C HIS A 57 -17.07 1.75 10.22
N GLU A 58 -17.86 0.95 9.53
CA GLU A 58 -17.81 -0.51 9.57
C GLU A 58 -16.62 -1.08 8.79
N GLU A 59 -16.30 -0.52 7.62
CA GLU A 59 -15.08 -0.87 6.86
C GLU A 59 -13.82 -0.57 7.67
N ARG A 60 -13.76 0.59 8.34
CA ARG A 60 -12.63 0.96 9.20
C ARG A 60 -12.41 -0.03 10.34
N LYS A 61 -13.49 -0.58 10.91
CA LYS A 61 -13.44 -1.57 12.00
C LYS A 61 -12.90 -2.91 11.49
N GLN A 62 -13.37 -3.38 10.33
CA GLN A 62 -12.90 -4.62 9.72
C GLN A 62 -11.42 -4.54 9.33
N VAL A 63 -11.00 -3.43 8.71
CA VAL A 63 -9.58 -3.16 8.40
C VAL A 63 -8.74 -3.19 9.69
N SER A 64 -9.21 -2.56 10.77
CA SER A 64 -8.49 -2.53 12.05
C SER A 64 -8.28 -3.92 12.67
N ILE A 65 -9.30 -4.79 12.63
CA ILE A 65 -9.19 -6.16 13.15
C ILE A 65 -8.24 -6.98 12.29
N TRP A 66 -8.39 -6.89 10.96
CA TRP A 66 -7.54 -7.61 10.02
C TRP A 66 -6.07 -7.19 10.13
N MET A 67 -5.80 -5.89 10.22
CA MET A 67 -4.45 -5.36 10.42
C MET A 67 -3.81 -5.89 11.70
N LYS A 68 -4.56 -5.95 12.81
CA LYS A 68 -4.03 -6.48 14.08
C LYS A 68 -3.63 -7.95 13.94
N LYS A 69 -4.45 -8.78 13.28
CA LYS A 69 -4.17 -10.20 13.04
C LYS A 69 -2.92 -10.39 12.17
N ASN A 70 -2.76 -9.56 11.14
CA ASN A 70 -1.71 -9.73 10.14
C ASN A 70 -0.46 -8.86 10.36
N LYS A 71 -0.41 -8.07 11.45
CA LYS A 71 0.63 -7.05 11.69
C LYS A 71 2.07 -7.57 11.63
N VAL A 72 2.31 -8.82 12.05
CA VAL A 72 3.66 -9.41 12.00
C VAL A 72 4.06 -9.69 10.55
N ALA A 73 3.21 -10.37 9.79
CA ALA A 73 3.44 -10.67 8.37
C ALA A 73 3.54 -9.38 7.53
N LEU A 74 2.67 -8.39 7.79
CA LEU A 74 2.73 -7.09 7.14
C LEU A 74 4.10 -6.42 7.32
N ARG A 75 4.62 -6.41 8.55
CA ARG A 75 5.95 -5.84 8.86
C ARG A 75 7.10 -6.62 8.23
N ALA A 76 6.97 -7.95 8.12
CA ALA A 76 8.01 -8.78 7.55
C ALA A 76 8.09 -8.62 6.01
N PHE A 77 6.94 -8.63 5.34
CA PHE A 77 6.87 -8.85 3.90
C PHE A 77 6.49 -7.60 3.10
N VAL A 78 5.74 -6.65 3.67
CA VAL A 78 5.40 -5.41 2.95
C VAL A 78 6.49 -4.38 3.19
N LYS A 79 7.27 -4.05 2.15
CA LYS A 79 8.39 -3.11 2.28
C LYS A 79 7.96 -1.65 2.24
N ALA A 80 6.96 -1.34 1.42
CA ALA A 80 6.35 -0.03 1.35
C ALA A 80 5.00 -0.10 0.62
N MET A 81 4.18 0.92 0.85
CA MET A 81 3.17 1.35 -0.10
C MET A 81 3.63 2.65 -0.74
N ILE A 82 3.52 2.77 -2.07
CA ILE A 82 3.92 3.95 -2.82
C ILE A 82 2.69 4.53 -3.51
N GLN A 83 2.42 5.80 -3.22
CA GLN A 83 1.32 6.58 -3.77
C GLN A 83 1.87 7.59 -4.79
N VAL A 84 1.25 7.64 -5.98
CA VAL A 84 1.51 8.72 -6.94
C VAL A 84 0.62 9.92 -6.58
N GLU A 85 1.22 11.09 -6.48
CA GLU A 85 0.53 12.37 -6.31
C GLU A 85 1.33 13.46 -7.03
N PRO A 86 0.92 13.89 -8.24
CA PRO A 86 1.67 14.86 -9.04
C PRO A 86 1.80 16.26 -8.40
N SER A 87 0.81 16.69 -7.61
CA SER A 87 0.84 18.01 -6.98
C SER A 87 1.80 18.04 -5.79
N ALA A 88 2.84 18.88 -5.87
CA ALA A 88 3.78 19.07 -4.77
C ALA A 88 3.10 19.57 -3.49
N ALA A 89 2.09 20.43 -3.63
CA ALA A 89 1.30 20.92 -2.50
C ALA A 89 0.52 19.79 -1.82
N LYS A 90 -0.12 18.91 -2.61
CA LYS A 90 -0.82 17.73 -2.07
C LYS A 90 0.13 16.74 -1.42
N ARG A 91 1.29 16.45 -2.03
CA ARG A 91 2.34 15.63 -1.40
C ARG A 91 2.79 16.17 -0.05
N LEU A 92 2.95 17.50 0.07
CA LEU A 92 3.32 18.13 1.33
C LEU A 92 2.21 17.98 2.39
N ALA A 93 0.95 18.19 1.99
CA ALA A 93 -0.21 18.03 2.87
C ALA A 93 -0.40 16.59 3.38
N LEU A 94 0.06 15.58 2.63
CA LEU A 94 -0.04 14.17 3.01
C LEU A 94 1.00 13.72 4.04
N LYS A 95 2.08 14.47 4.30
CA LYS A 95 3.17 14.04 5.20
C LYS A 95 2.72 13.62 6.60
N PRO A 96 1.80 14.34 7.30
CA PRO A 96 1.32 13.88 8.61
C PRO A 96 0.59 12.55 8.53
N PHE A 97 -0.18 12.33 7.44
CA PHE A 97 -0.90 11.09 7.21
C PHE A 97 0.04 9.91 6.99
N THR A 98 1.13 10.09 6.22
CA THR A 98 2.09 8.99 5.97
C THR A 98 2.75 8.48 7.24
N VAL A 99 3.05 9.37 8.20
CA VAL A 99 3.61 9.02 9.51
C VAL A 99 2.60 8.21 10.34
N MET A 100 1.35 8.68 10.39
CA MET A 100 0.28 7.97 11.12
C MET A 100 -0.03 6.61 10.50
N PHE A 101 -0.02 6.53 9.17
CA PHE A 101 -0.17 5.29 8.42
C PHE A 101 0.92 4.29 8.81
N GLY A 102 2.20 4.70 8.77
CA GLY A 102 3.32 3.82 9.10
C GLY A 102 3.22 3.20 10.49
N LYS A 103 2.80 3.99 11.49
CA LYS A 103 2.59 3.51 12.86
C LYS A 103 1.46 2.48 12.96
N ALA A 104 0.37 2.69 12.21
CA ALA A 104 -0.78 1.80 12.21
C ALA A 104 -0.48 0.46 11.51
N TRP A 105 0.08 0.52 10.30
CA TRP A 105 0.28 -0.63 9.43
C TRP A 105 1.59 -1.39 9.68
N GLY A 106 2.62 -0.68 10.17
CA GLY A 106 3.94 -1.25 10.43
C GLY A 106 4.91 -1.19 9.24
N TYR A 107 4.51 -0.61 8.10
CA TYR A 107 5.37 -0.36 6.95
C TYR A 107 5.13 1.05 6.40
N PRO A 108 6.10 1.69 5.74
CA PRO A 108 6.00 3.08 5.32
C PRO A 108 5.02 3.29 4.16
N LEU A 109 4.36 4.46 4.15
CA LEU A 109 3.70 5.03 2.99
C LEU A 109 4.60 6.11 2.38
N LEU A 110 5.03 5.90 1.14
CA LEU A 110 5.86 6.81 0.37
C LEU A 110 5.01 7.51 -0.68
N VAL A 111 5.28 8.78 -0.96
CA VAL A 111 4.51 9.56 -1.94
C VAL A 111 5.46 10.19 -2.95
N VAL A 112 5.20 9.98 -4.23
CA VAL A 112 6.07 10.42 -5.34
C VAL A 112 5.27 11.13 -6.43
N GLU A 113 5.95 11.90 -7.25
CA GLU A 113 5.34 12.78 -8.25
C GLU A 113 4.83 12.06 -9.51
N SER A 114 5.30 10.84 -9.78
CA SER A 114 5.00 10.16 -11.04
C SER A 114 5.04 8.64 -10.92
N ARG A 115 4.40 7.97 -11.89
CA ARG A 115 4.45 6.52 -12.04
C ARG A 115 5.90 6.02 -12.17
N ASP A 116 6.69 6.62 -13.05
CA ASP A 116 8.06 6.16 -13.29
C ASP A 116 8.92 6.26 -12.03
N ARG A 117 8.72 7.34 -11.24
CA ARG A 117 9.37 7.47 -9.94
C ARG A 117 8.89 6.41 -8.95
N ALA A 118 7.60 6.06 -8.94
CA ALA A 118 7.07 5.01 -8.08
C ALA A 118 7.70 3.64 -8.37
N TRP A 119 7.82 3.29 -9.66
CA TRP A 119 8.46 2.05 -10.08
C TRP A 119 9.97 2.01 -9.80
N ALA A 120 10.66 3.13 -9.98
CA ALA A 120 12.07 3.24 -9.62
C ALA A 120 12.27 3.03 -8.11
N LEU A 121 11.50 3.76 -7.29
CA LEU A 121 11.57 3.65 -5.84
C LEU A 121 11.17 2.26 -5.34
N ALA A 122 10.19 1.60 -5.96
CA ALA A 122 9.82 0.23 -5.61
C ALA A 122 10.99 -0.74 -5.76
N ARG A 123 11.76 -0.62 -6.85
CA ARG A 123 12.96 -1.43 -7.07
C ARG A 123 14.02 -1.15 -6.01
N ASP A 124 14.29 0.12 -5.73
CA ASP A 124 15.28 0.52 -4.73
C ASP A 124 14.93 -0.01 -3.32
N VAL A 125 13.65 0.09 -2.94
CA VAL A 125 13.15 -0.40 -1.65
C VAL A 125 13.20 -1.92 -1.52
N LEU A 126 13.00 -2.65 -2.63
CA LEU A 126 13.09 -4.11 -2.66
C LEU A 126 14.54 -4.60 -2.65
N ASP A 127 15.45 -3.87 -3.30
CA ASP A 127 16.88 -4.21 -3.38
C ASP A 127 17.63 -3.87 -2.08
N THR A 128 17.13 -2.89 -1.33
CA THR A 128 17.60 -2.62 0.03
C THR A 128 17.28 -3.83 0.92
N ARG A 129 18.21 -4.80 1.00
CA ARG A 129 18.15 -5.92 1.94
C ARG A 129 17.81 -5.35 3.31
N VAL A 130 16.75 -5.86 3.93
CA VAL A 130 16.26 -5.41 5.24
C VAL A 130 17.41 -5.45 6.23
N SER A 131 18.01 -4.29 6.46
CA SER A 131 18.93 -4.00 7.54
C SER A 131 18.41 -2.69 8.08
N ASP A 132 17.67 -2.78 9.17
CA ASP A 132 17.21 -1.68 10.02
C ASP A 132 16.68 -0.43 9.31
N VAL A 133 15.37 -0.43 9.05
CA VAL A 133 14.59 0.81 9.20
C VAL A 133 13.71 0.66 10.45
N ALA A 134 14.34 0.24 11.55
CA ALA A 134 13.89 0.56 12.88
C ALA A 134 14.55 1.90 13.26
N HIS A 135 13.74 2.79 13.84
CA HIS A 135 14.09 4.13 14.32
C HIS A 135 14.07 5.23 13.25
N TYR A 136 12.93 5.92 13.15
CA TYR A 136 12.80 7.34 13.52
C TYR A 136 11.34 7.65 13.88
#